data_AF-A0A7C1AN07-F1
#
_entry.id   AF-A0A7C1AN07-F1
#
_cell.length_a   1.000
_cell.length_b   1.000
_cell.length_c   1.000
_cell.angle_alpha   90.00
_cell.angle_beta   90.00
_cell.angle_gamma   90.00
#
_symmetry.space_group_name_H-M   'P 1'
#
loop_
_entity.id
_entity.type
_entity.pdbx_description
1 polymer ?
#
loop_
_entity_poly.entity_id
_entity_poly.type
_entity_poly.pdbx_seq_one_letter_code
_entity_poly.pdbx_strand_id
1 'polypeptide(L)'
;MEKKTIKLNDCRKQYTYDQDKACTPQKTIDHFMTRLEEANLDILEEVRRIDTGRLDIPVYFSVCGKDALKTIGTKKQMGKGSTPVQSRASACMELGERFSFFSFIKNSDNFMVGDYDAMIQAGYPVLDIEYLLASVHDDSHSPELLKELLTGLPMQWTWATNLSREEDVLVPFSWFYAINEFNGPAAGNTYEEAILQGVCEIIERHVCAVISRERLKTPGIDLDSVTDPVARGLLDKFQKCGIEVYLNDFSLDTGIPTVGALAWDPSTFPEESEITYTAGTTPDPTKAVIRALTEVAQLAGDFHTSANYVASGLPKPLSLEEADYVVKPDRTIVL
;
A
#
# COMPACT_ATOMS: atom_id res chain seq x y z
N MET A 1 -10.71 2.01 -26.43
CA MET A 1 -10.99 2.05 -24.98
C MET A 1 -12.50 1.99 -24.71
N GLU A 2 -12.94 0.99 -23.94
CA GLU A 2 -14.34 0.88 -23.46
C GLU A 2 -14.52 1.71 -22.18
N LYS A 3 -15.59 2.51 -22.09
CA LYS A 3 -15.94 3.25 -20.88
C LYS A 3 -16.66 2.32 -19.90
N LYS A 4 -16.11 2.13 -18.70
CA LYS A 4 -16.71 1.30 -17.63
C LYS A 4 -16.90 2.14 -16.38
N THR A 5 -18.17 2.41 -16.04
CA THR A 5 -18.53 3.09 -14.79
C THR A 5 -18.50 2.11 -13.64
N ILE A 6 -17.71 2.39 -12.60
CA ILE A 6 -17.72 1.61 -11.37
C ILE A 6 -18.96 1.97 -10.55
N LYS A 7 -19.72 0.96 -10.12
CA LYS A 7 -20.82 1.10 -9.16
C LYS A 7 -20.53 0.23 -7.94
N LEU A 8 -20.49 0.86 -6.78
CA LEU A 8 -20.23 0.18 -5.52
C LEU A 8 -21.50 -0.55 -5.04
N ASN A 9 -21.31 -1.73 -4.48
CA ASN A 9 -22.35 -2.54 -3.85
C ASN A 9 -22.00 -2.78 -2.38
N ASP A 10 -22.97 -3.25 -1.61
CA ASP A 10 -22.70 -3.69 -0.24
C ASP A 10 -21.75 -4.90 -0.24
N CYS A 11 -20.60 -4.74 0.41
CA CYS A 11 -19.62 -5.81 0.60
C CYS A 11 -19.45 -6.12 2.09
N ARG A 12 -20.22 -7.10 2.59
CA ARG A 12 -20.15 -7.50 4.01
C ARG A 12 -18.84 -8.22 4.32
N LYS A 13 -18.16 -7.80 5.39
CA LYS A 13 -16.98 -8.47 5.93
C LYS A 13 -17.36 -9.82 6.55
N GLN A 14 -16.81 -10.90 6.03
CA GLN A 14 -17.04 -12.28 6.52
C GLN A 14 -15.84 -12.86 7.26
N TYR A 15 -14.70 -12.18 7.21
CA TYR A 15 -13.49 -12.50 7.94
C TYR A 15 -12.97 -11.23 8.59
N THR A 16 -12.80 -11.26 9.92
CA THR A 16 -12.47 -10.07 10.74
C THR A 16 -11.40 -10.38 11.81
N TYR A 17 -10.72 -11.52 11.68
CA TYR A 17 -9.77 -11.99 12.70
C TYR A 17 -8.54 -11.07 12.78
N ASP A 18 -7.75 -10.99 11.71
CA ASP A 18 -6.57 -10.12 11.63
C ASP A 18 -6.67 -9.03 10.56
N GLN A 19 -7.62 -9.17 9.64
CA GLN A 19 -8.02 -8.16 8.65
C GLN A 19 -9.52 -8.26 8.40
N ASP A 20 -10.10 -7.22 7.79
CA ASP A 20 -11.50 -7.19 7.38
C ASP A 20 -11.67 -7.50 5.90
N LYS A 21 -12.08 -8.74 5.59
CA LYS A 21 -12.20 -9.28 4.23
C LYS A 21 -13.58 -9.87 3.93
N ALA A 22 -13.96 -9.89 2.65
CA ALA A 22 -15.23 -10.42 2.16
C ALA A 22 -15.31 -11.96 2.25
N CYS A 23 -14.17 -12.63 2.29
CA CYS A 23 -14.07 -14.07 2.49
C CYS A 23 -12.79 -14.42 3.28
N THR A 24 -12.65 -15.69 3.65
CA THR A 24 -11.46 -16.16 4.37
C THR A 24 -10.22 -16.13 3.46
N PRO A 25 -9.01 -16.07 4.04
CA PRO A 25 -7.78 -16.07 3.25
C PRO A 25 -7.60 -17.34 2.41
N GLN A 26 -8.07 -18.49 2.92
CA GLN A 26 -8.06 -19.74 2.15
C GLN A 26 -8.95 -19.63 0.90
N LYS A 27 -10.18 -19.11 1.04
CA LYS A 27 -11.07 -18.88 -0.12
C LYS A 27 -10.47 -17.89 -1.11
N THR A 28 -9.78 -16.86 -0.62
CA THR A 28 -9.06 -15.90 -1.49
C THR A 28 -8.01 -16.63 -2.33
N ILE A 29 -7.20 -17.50 -1.72
CA ILE A 29 -6.19 -18.30 -2.43
C ILE A 29 -6.86 -19.24 -3.44
N ASP A 30 -7.91 -19.95 -3.03
CA ASP A 30 -8.61 -20.90 -3.91
C ASP A 30 -9.18 -20.18 -5.15
N HIS A 31 -9.85 -19.04 -4.95
CA HIS A 31 -10.34 -18.21 -6.05
C HIS A 31 -9.21 -17.73 -6.96
N PHE A 32 -8.11 -17.24 -6.39
CA PHE A 32 -6.97 -16.80 -7.16
C PHE A 32 -6.44 -17.92 -8.06
N MET A 33 -6.20 -19.12 -7.52
CA MET A 33 -5.73 -20.27 -8.28
C MET A 33 -6.70 -20.68 -9.39
N THR A 34 -8.00 -20.78 -9.10
CA THR A 34 -9.02 -21.08 -10.11
C THR A 34 -9.01 -20.07 -11.25
N ARG A 35 -8.85 -18.77 -10.96
CA ARG A 35 -8.79 -17.73 -11.99
C ARG A 35 -7.57 -17.85 -12.89
N LEU A 36 -6.43 -18.32 -12.37
CA LEU A 36 -5.22 -18.51 -13.19
C LEU A 36 -5.41 -19.66 -14.17
N GLU A 37 -6.02 -20.74 -13.71
CA GLU A 37 -6.36 -21.90 -14.53
C GLU A 37 -7.37 -21.52 -15.63
N GLU A 38 -8.46 -20.83 -15.27
CA GLU A 38 -9.49 -20.37 -16.21
C GLU A 38 -8.93 -19.41 -17.26
N ALA A 39 -8.03 -18.50 -16.87
CA ALA A 39 -7.40 -17.55 -17.77
C ALA A 39 -6.24 -18.15 -18.59
N ASN A 40 -5.80 -19.38 -18.26
CA ASN A 40 -4.63 -20.04 -18.84
C ASN A 40 -3.38 -19.15 -18.77
N LEU A 41 -3.10 -18.59 -17.59
CA LEU A 41 -2.00 -17.67 -17.33
C LEU A 41 -0.94 -18.30 -16.42
N ASP A 42 0.34 -18.21 -16.81
CA ASP A 42 1.49 -18.63 -16.02
C ASP A 42 2.03 -17.45 -15.19
N ILE A 43 1.27 -17.02 -14.17
CA ILE A 43 1.68 -15.89 -13.31
C ILE A 43 2.32 -16.31 -12.00
N LEU A 44 2.02 -17.51 -11.48
CA LEU A 44 2.49 -17.97 -10.17
C LEU A 44 3.21 -19.32 -10.32
N GLU A 45 4.49 -19.37 -9.97
CA GLU A 45 5.28 -20.60 -9.95
C GLU A 45 5.18 -21.33 -8.61
N GLU A 46 5.48 -20.62 -7.51
CA GLU A 46 5.39 -21.17 -6.16
C GLU A 46 5.08 -20.09 -5.12
N VAL A 47 4.57 -20.49 -3.96
CA VAL A 47 4.42 -19.62 -2.79
C VAL A 47 5.11 -20.26 -1.60
N ARG A 48 6.08 -19.59 -0.99
CA ARG A 48 6.93 -20.16 0.07
C ARG A 48 7.12 -19.22 1.25
N ARG A 49 7.24 -19.78 2.45
CA ARG A 49 7.56 -19.07 3.68
C ARG A 49 9.06 -18.72 3.70
N ILE A 50 9.42 -17.53 4.19
CA ILE A 50 10.80 -17.02 4.12
C ILE A 50 11.36 -16.49 5.44
N ASP A 51 10.51 -16.27 6.45
CA ASP A 51 11.01 -15.96 7.78
C ASP A 51 11.82 -17.15 8.33
N THR A 52 12.78 -16.85 9.20
CA THR A 52 13.64 -17.84 9.85
C THR A 52 12.96 -18.52 11.03
N GLY A 53 11.84 -17.94 11.49
CA GLY A 53 11.10 -18.37 12.67
C GLY A 53 11.51 -17.67 13.96
N ARG A 54 12.49 -16.76 13.97
CA ARG A 54 12.91 -16.05 15.19
C ARG A 54 11.77 -15.20 15.79
N LEU A 55 11.11 -14.37 14.97
CA LEU A 55 9.93 -13.60 15.40
C LEU A 55 8.67 -14.47 15.48
N ASP A 56 8.64 -15.62 14.79
CA ASP A 56 7.45 -16.42 14.55
C ASP A 56 6.29 -15.62 13.87
N ILE A 57 6.60 -14.59 13.08
CA ILE A 57 5.61 -13.87 12.29
C ILE A 57 5.74 -14.32 10.82
N PRO A 58 4.69 -14.87 10.20
CA PRO A 58 4.82 -15.53 8.90
C PRO A 58 5.01 -14.52 7.77
N VAL A 59 6.11 -14.67 7.02
CA VAL A 59 6.38 -13.88 5.81
C VAL A 59 6.50 -14.84 4.63
N TYR A 60 5.82 -14.53 3.52
CA TYR A 60 5.82 -15.37 2.33
C TYR A 60 6.33 -14.61 1.09
N PHE A 61 6.88 -15.34 0.13
CA PHE A 61 7.03 -14.88 -1.25
C PHE A 61 6.11 -15.66 -2.18
N SER A 62 5.57 -14.98 -3.18
CA SER A 62 5.10 -15.60 -4.41
C SER A 62 6.17 -15.43 -5.49
N VAL A 63 6.60 -16.53 -6.12
CA VAL A 63 7.55 -16.52 -7.24
C VAL A 63 6.77 -16.36 -8.54
N CYS A 64 7.20 -15.40 -9.36
CA CYS A 64 6.54 -15.07 -10.61
C CYS A 64 6.73 -16.18 -11.65
N GLY A 65 5.62 -16.66 -12.20
CA GLY A 65 5.61 -17.46 -13.42
C GLY A 65 6.05 -16.66 -14.66
N LYS A 66 6.10 -17.29 -15.84
CA LYS A 66 6.65 -16.68 -17.06
C LYS A 66 5.91 -15.42 -17.49
N ASP A 67 4.58 -15.42 -17.44
CA ASP A 67 3.77 -14.29 -17.85
C ASP A 67 3.92 -13.13 -16.89
N ALA A 68 3.96 -13.42 -15.58
CA ALA A 68 4.23 -12.42 -14.56
C ALA A 68 5.62 -11.79 -14.70
N LEU A 69 6.66 -12.61 -14.90
CA LEU A 69 8.02 -12.10 -15.07
C LEU A 69 8.15 -11.18 -16.29
N LYS A 70 7.55 -11.56 -17.42
CA LYS A 70 7.52 -10.75 -18.65
C LYS A 70 6.78 -9.41 -18.45
N THR A 71 5.72 -9.43 -17.64
CA THR A 71 4.82 -8.30 -17.47
C THR A 71 5.28 -7.34 -16.37
N ILE A 72 5.69 -7.86 -15.22
CA ILE A 72 6.06 -7.08 -14.04
C ILE A 72 7.56 -6.74 -14.05
N GLY A 73 8.40 -7.64 -14.57
CA GLY A 73 9.87 -7.47 -14.60
C GLY A 73 10.60 -7.86 -13.31
N THR A 74 9.88 -8.11 -12.21
CA THR A 74 10.45 -8.65 -10.96
C THR A 74 10.19 -10.16 -10.85
N LYS A 75 11.00 -10.85 -10.04
CA LYS A 75 10.93 -12.32 -9.88
C LYS A 75 9.96 -12.78 -8.79
N LYS A 76 9.57 -11.89 -7.87
CA LYS A 76 8.80 -12.24 -6.67
C LYS A 76 8.02 -11.05 -6.12
N GLN A 77 6.96 -11.36 -5.39
CA GLN A 77 6.19 -10.42 -4.55
C GLN A 77 6.20 -10.92 -3.09
N MET A 78 5.91 -10.03 -2.15
CA MET A 78 5.94 -10.34 -0.72
C MET A 78 4.53 -10.44 -0.14
N GLY A 79 4.38 -11.28 0.87
CA GLY A 79 3.14 -11.45 1.62
C GLY A 79 3.39 -11.25 3.12
N LYS A 80 2.41 -10.61 3.77
CA LYS A 80 2.39 -10.37 5.22
C LYS A 80 1.04 -10.74 5.81
N GLY A 81 1.04 -11.14 7.08
CA GLY A 81 -0.17 -11.50 7.80
C GLY A 81 0.13 -12.06 9.19
N SER A 82 -0.88 -12.10 10.06
CA SER A 82 -0.70 -12.66 11.41
C SER A 82 -0.70 -14.19 11.41
N THR A 83 -1.23 -14.80 10.35
CA THR A 83 -1.29 -16.25 10.15
C THR A 83 -0.62 -16.67 8.85
N PRO A 84 -0.12 -17.93 8.74
CA PRO A 84 0.50 -18.42 7.51
C PRO A 84 -0.43 -18.32 6.28
N VAL A 85 -1.74 -18.61 6.46
CA VAL A 85 -2.70 -18.55 5.36
C VAL A 85 -2.98 -17.11 4.92
N GLN A 86 -3.03 -16.14 5.84
CA GLN A 86 -3.17 -14.72 5.51
C GLN A 86 -1.94 -14.20 4.77
N SER A 87 -0.75 -14.53 5.24
CA SER A 87 0.51 -14.12 4.61
C SER A 87 0.67 -14.72 3.21
N ARG A 88 0.28 -15.99 3.03
CA ARG A 88 0.19 -16.63 1.72
C ARG A 88 -0.83 -15.94 0.79
N ALA A 89 -2.01 -15.61 1.29
CA ALA A 89 -3.03 -14.90 0.51
C ALA A 89 -2.54 -13.50 0.09
N SER A 90 -1.86 -12.78 0.99
CA SER A 90 -1.24 -11.49 0.70
C SER A 90 -0.22 -11.60 -0.44
N ALA A 91 0.68 -12.60 -0.42
CA ALA A 91 1.65 -12.79 -1.49
C ALA A 91 0.98 -13.05 -2.85
N CYS A 92 -0.04 -13.92 -2.88
CA CYS A 92 -0.79 -14.18 -4.12
C CYS A 92 -1.50 -12.93 -4.65
N MET A 93 -2.14 -12.16 -3.77
CA MET A 93 -2.92 -11.00 -4.20
C MET A 93 -2.05 -9.81 -4.59
N GLU A 94 -0.89 -9.61 -3.98
CA GLU A 94 0.11 -8.62 -4.45
C GLU A 94 0.61 -8.98 -5.85
N LEU A 95 0.86 -10.27 -6.12
CA LEU A 95 1.17 -10.74 -7.49
C LEU A 95 0.03 -10.47 -8.49
N GLY A 96 -1.21 -10.77 -8.11
CA GLY A 96 -2.39 -10.48 -8.93
C GLY A 96 -2.55 -9.00 -9.23
N GLU A 97 -2.38 -8.14 -8.23
CA GLU A 97 -2.39 -6.68 -8.35
C GLU A 97 -1.32 -6.20 -9.33
N ARG A 98 -0.05 -6.55 -9.09
CA ARG A 98 1.08 -6.13 -9.91
C ARG A 98 0.93 -6.58 -11.36
N PHE A 99 0.55 -7.85 -11.56
CA PHE A 99 0.30 -8.37 -12.90
C PHE A 99 -0.81 -7.60 -13.61
N SER A 100 -1.93 -7.36 -12.94
CA SER A 100 -3.09 -6.65 -13.51
C SER A 100 -2.74 -5.20 -13.87
N PHE A 101 -2.06 -4.49 -12.97
CA PHE A 101 -1.66 -3.10 -13.18
C PHE A 101 -0.67 -2.93 -14.32
N PHE A 102 0.40 -3.73 -14.36
CA PHE A 102 1.38 -3.65 -15.44
C PHE A 102 0.84 -4.18 -16.78
N SER A 103 -0.09 -5.13 -16.76
CA SER A 103 -0.84 -5.52 -17.96
C SER A 103 -1.69 -4.37 -18.49
N PHE A 104 -2.34 -3.60 -17.60
CA PHE A 104 -3.14 -2.44 -17.96
C PHE A 104 -2.28 -1.36 -18.62
N ILE A 105 -1.15 -0.99 -18.01
CA ILE A 105 -0.25 0.05 -18.53
C ILE A 105 0.32 -0.32 -19.90
N LYS A 106 0.71 -1.59 -20.08
CA LYS A 106 1.36 -2.05 -21.31
C LYS A 106 0.40 -2.20 -22.49
N ASN A 107 -0.91 -2.16 -22.25
CA ASN A 107 -1.90 -2.27 -23.30
C ASN A 107 -2.33 -0.88 -23.79
N SER A 108 -1.90 -0.51 -25.00
CA SER A 108 -2.24 0.77 -25.63
C SER A 108 -3.74 0.99 -25.85
N ASP A 109 -4.54 -0.08 -25.94
CA ASP A 109 -5.99 0.01 -26.18
C ASP A 109 -6.75 0.59 -24.96
N ASN A 110 -6.09 0.62 -23.80
CA ASN A 110 -6.58 1.23 -22.56
C ASN A 110 -6.36 2.76 -22.52
N PHE A 111 -5.74 3.35 -23.55
CA PHE A 111 -5.41 4.76 -23.55
C PHE A 111 -5.88 5.47 -24.82
N MET A 112 -6.35 6.69 -24.64
CA MET A 112 -6.40 7.71 -25.69
C MET A 112 -5.14 8.57 -25.60
N VAL A 113 -4.65 9.10 -26.72
CA VAL A 113 -3.47 9.96 -26.74
C VAL A 113 -3.84 11.31 -27.35
N GLY A 114 -3.56 12.38 -26.61
CA GLY A 114 -3.84 13.75 -27.01
C GLY A 114 -3.30 14.73 -25.97
N ASP A 115 -3.07 15.97 -26.36
CA ASP A 115 -2.82 17.04 -25.39
C ASP A 115 -4.11 17.46 -24.68
N TYR A 116 -3.99 18.30 -23.65
CA TYR A 116 -5.13 18.69 -22.82
C TYR A 116 -6.24 19.37 -23.63
N ASP A 117 -5.88 20.26 -24.55
CA ASP A 117 -6.83 21.00 -25.37
C ASP A 117 -7.54 20.14 -26.41
N ALA A 118 -6.84 19.22 -27.06
CA ALA A 118 -7.43 18.30 -28.01
C ALA A 118 -8.49 17.42 -27.35
N MET A 119 -8.25 16.96 -26.11
CA MET A 119 -9.24 16.17 -25.38
C MET A 119 -10.49 16.97 -25.03
N ILE A 120 -10.35 18.25 -24.65
CA ILE A 120 -11.49 19.15 -24.42
C ILE A 120 -12.26 19.42 -25.72
N GLN A 121 -11.56 19.76 -26.80
CA GLN A 121 -12.18 20.06 -28.11
C GLN A 121 -12.93 18.86 -28.68
N ALA A 122 -12.46 17.64 -28.40
CA ALA A 122 -13.15 16.41 -28.74
C ALA A 122 -14.40 16.13 -27.88
N GLY A 123 -14.69 16.97 -26.88
CA GLY A 123 -15.88 16.89 -26.04
C GLY A 123 -15.79 15.88 -24.90
N TYR A 124 -14.58 15.47 -24.50
CA TYR A 124 -14.41 14.56 -23.38
C TYR A 124 -14.50 15.27 -22.02
N PRO A 125 -15.05 14.61 -20.98
CA PRO A 125 -15.01 15.11 -19.60
C PRO A 125 -13.62 14.85 -19.02
N VAL A 126 -12.66 15.73 -19.27
CA VAL A 126 -11.30 15.62 -18.73
C VAL A 126 -11.25 16.03 -17.26
N LEU A 127 -10.30 15.46 -16.52
CA LEU A 127 -10.01 15.91 -15.15
C LEU A 127 -9.59 17.37 -15.18
N ASP A 128 -10.13 18.16 -14.25
CA ASP A 128 -9.83 19.58 -14.14
C ASP A 128 -8.31 19.78 -13.97
N ILE A 129 -7.77 20.75 -14.70
CA ILE A 129 -6.34 21.05 -14.72
C ILE A 129 -5.83 21.50 -13.34
N GLU A 130 -6.71 22.02 -12.49
CA GLU A 130 -6.38 22.35 -11.09
C GLU A 130 -5.86 21.12 -10.32
N TYR A 131 -6.34 19.91 -10.64
CA TYR A 131 -5.82 18.69 -10.01
C TYR A 131 -4.39 18.37 -10.43
N LEU A 132 -3.95 18.80 -11.62
CA LEU A 132 -2.57 18.60 -12.06
C LEU A 132 -1.63 19.51 -11.28
N LEU A 133 -1.99 20.77 -11.07
CA LEU A 133 -1.26 21.69 -10.18
C LEU A 133 -1.20 21.14 -8.75
N ALA A 134 -2.34 20.73 -8.22
CA ALA A 134 -2.42 20.17 -6.87
C ALA A 134 -1.56 18.92 -6.69
N SER A 135 -1.45 18.07 -7.72
CA SER A 135 -0.66 16.83 -7.68
C SER A 135 0.85 17.04 -7.52
N VAL A 136 1.34 18.24 -7.82
CA VAL A 136 2.75 18.63 -7.66
C VAL A 136 2.93 19.73 -6.61
N HIS A 137 1.88 20.02 -5.84
CA HIS A 137 1.84 21.08 -4.83
C HIS A 137 2.21 22.47 -5.38
N ASP A 138 1.80 22.77 -6.62
CA ASP A 138 2.01 24.09 -7.22
C ASP A 138 0.84 25.03 -6.87
N ASP A 139 1.09 25.95 -5.95
CA ASP A 139 0.18 27.03 -5.54
C ASP A 139 0.55 28.38 -6.16
N SER A 140 1.57 28.41 -7.01
CA SER A 140 2.20 29.63 -7.52
C SER A 140 1.79 29.96 -8.95
N HIS A 141 1.41 28.95 -9.74
CA HIS A 141 1.00 29.12 -11.13
C HIS A 141 -0.50 28.97 -11.33
N SER A 142 -1.04 29.72 -12.29
CA SER A 142 -2.45 29.69 -12.66
C SER A 142 -2.80 28.51 -13.58
N PRO A 143 -4.03 27.99 -13.54
CA PRO A 143 -4.55 27.02 -14.51
C PRO A 143 -4.30 27.39 -15.98
N GLU A 144 -4.43 28.68 -16.33
CA GLU A 144 -4.23 29.18 -17.69
C GLU A 144 -2.79 28.99 -18.18
N LEU A 145 -1.81 29.25 -17.29
CA LEU A 145 -0.40 29.06 -17.59
C LEU A 145 -0.08 27.57 -17.75
N LEU A 146 -0.58 26.70 -16.86
CA LEU A 146 -0.36 25.26 -17.02
C LEU A 146 -0.97 24.76 -18.34
N LYS A 147 -2.14 25.27 -18.72
CA LYS A 147 -2.77 24.95 -19.99
C LYS A 147 -1.91 25.34 -21.19
N GLU A 148 -1.31 26.52 -21.16
CA GLU A 148 -0.33 26.95 -22.18
C GLU A 148 0.88 26.02 -22.22
N LEU A 149 1.44 25.65 -21.07
CA LEU A 149 2.59 24.75 -20.97
C LEU A 149 2.30 23.32 -21.46
N LEU A 150 1.06 22.84 -21.31
CA LEU A 150 0.62 21.53 -21.79
C LEU A 150 0.24 21.52 -23.28
N THR A 151 0.23 22.68 -23.95
CA THR A 151 -0.14 22.76 -25.37
C THR A 151 0.81 21.94 -26.24
N GLY A 152 0.27 21.03 -27.04
CA GLY A 152 1.05 20.15 -27.90
C GLY A 152 1.78 19.01 -27.18
N LEU A 153 1.65 18.88 -25.85
CA LEU A 153 2.24 17.78 -25.08
C LEU A 153 1.26 16.59 -25.05
N PRO A 154 1.50 15.51 -25.82
CA PRO A 154 0.61 14.36 -25.82
C PRO A 154 0.68 13.62 -24.48
N MET A 155 -0.48 13.37 -23.88
CA MET A 155 -0.63 12.55 -22.68
C MET A 155 -1.43 11.29 -22.98
N GLN A 156 -1.23 10.25 -22.18
CA GLN A 156 -2.08 9.06 -22.19
C GLN A 156 -3.26 9.30 -21.24
N TRP A 157 -4.46 9.15 -21.76
CA TRP A 157 -5.72 9.37 -21.06
C TRP A 157 -6.49 8.07 -20.90
N THR A 158 -7.02 7.83 -19.71
CA THR A 158 -7.86 6.66 -19.44
C THR A 158 -9.11 7.03 -18.67
N TRP A 159 -10.17 6.24 -18.80
CA TRP A 159 -11.41 6.43 -18.05
C TRP A 159 -11.21 6.06 -16.59
N ALA A 160 -11.67 6.93 -15.69
CA ALA A 160 -11.82 6.66 -14.27
C ALA A 160 -13.23 7.07 -13.82
N THR A 161 -13.69 6.49 -12.71
CA THR A 161 -14.95 6.88 -12.07
C THR A 161 -14.63 7.71 -10.83
N ASN A 162 -15.15 8.94 -10.77
CA ASN A 162 -15.17 9.73 -9.54
C ASN A 162 -16.27 9.19 -8.62
N LEU A 163 -15.87 8.50 -7.55
CA LEU A 163 -16.81 7.81 -6.66
C LEU A 163 -17.70 8.77 -5.86
N SER A 164 -17.24 9.98 -5.54
CA SER A 164 -18.02 10.96 -4.77
C SER A 164 -19.08 11.66 -5.61
N ARG A 165 -18.79 11.87 -6.89
CA ARG A 165 -19.69 12.52 -7.87
C ARG A 165 -20.47 11.53 -8.73
N GLU A 166 -20.13 10.25 -8.64
CA GLU A 166 -20.70 9.14 -9.44
C GLU A 166 -20.66 9.42 -10.96
N GLU A 167 -19.58 10.06 -11.42
CA GLU A 167 -19.39 10.42 -12.82
C GLU A 167 -18.07 9.86 -13.35
N ASP A 168 -18.00 9.65 -14.67
CA ASP A 168 -16.77 9.21 -15.31
C ASP A 168 -16.01 10.39 -15.91
N VAL A 169 -14.70 10.36 -15.71
CA VAL A 169 -13.76 11.41 -16.09
C VAL A 169 -12.56 10.78 -16.80
N LEU A 170 -11.97 11.49 -17.76
CA LEU A 170 -10.68 11.12 -18.32
C LEU A 170 -9.55 11.68 -17.45
N VAL A 171 -8.72 10.79 -16.94
CA VAL A 171 -7.53 11.14 -16.16
C VAL A 171 -6.31 11.07 -17.07
N PRO A 172 -5.40 12.08 -17.04
CA PRO A 172 -4.13 12.01 -17.76
C PRO A 172 -3.19 11.04 -17.04
N PHE A 173 -3.37 9.75 -17.29
CA PHE A 173 -2.65 8.66 -16.64
C PHE A 173 -1.14 8.87 -16.67
N SER A 174 -0.57 9.26 -17.82
CA SER A 174 0.89 9.46 -17.95
C SER A 174 1.43 10.55 -17.03
N TRP A 175 0.63 11.58 -16.71
CA TRP A 175 1.02 12.63 -15.76
C TRP A 175 1.11 12.06 -14.34
N PHE A 176 0.05 11.41 -13.87
CA PHE A 176 0.01 10.88 -12.50
C PHE A 176 0.98 9.71 -12.30
N TYR A 177 1.17 8.88 -13.32
CA TYR A 177 2.13 7.78 -13.27
C TYR A 177 3.57 8.28 -13.16
N ALA A 178 3.92 9.39 -13.82
CA ALA A 178 5.26 9.98 -13.71
C ALA A 178 5.58 10.50 -12.30
N ILE A 179 4.57 10.82 -11.50
CA ILE A 179 4.72 11.38 -10.14
C ILE A 179 4.60 10.28 -9.08
N ASN A 180 3.63 9.37 -9.24
CA ASN A 180 3.22 8.42 -8.20
C ASN A 180 3.64 6.97 -8.49
N GLU A 181 4.12 6.69 -9.70
CA GLU A 181 4.36 5.34 -10.22
C GLU A 181 3.17 4.41 -9.95
N PHE A 182 3.32 3.44 -9.04
CA PHE A 182 2.33 2.41 -8.73
C PHE A 182 1.84 2.49 -7.27
N ASN A 183 1.71 3.70 -6.71
CA ASN A 183 1.04 3.91 -5.43
C ASN A 183 -0.50 3.88 -5.60
N GLY A 184 -1.19 2.99 -4.87
CA GLY A 184 -2.65 2.88 -4.89
C GLY A 184 -3.32 1.80 -5.77
N PRO A 185 -2.66 1.12 -6.74
CA PRO A 185 -3.16 -0.14 -7.28
C PRO A 185 -3.43 -1.14 -6.16
N ALA A 186 -4.55 -1.83 -6.23
CA ALA A 186 -4.93 -2.82 -5.24
C ALA A 186 -5.72 -3.96 -5.88
N ALA A 187 -5.54 -5.16 -5.34
CA ALA A 187 -6.41 -6.30 -5.63
C ALA A 187 -7.22 -6.72 -4.39
N GLY A 188 -8.39 -7.29 -4.62
CA GLY A 188 -9.32 -7.69 -3.57
C GLY A 188 -10.30 -8.75 -4.05
N ASN A 189 -11.05 -9.33 -3.12
CA ASN A 189 -12.09 -10.32 -3.45
C ASN A 189 -13.30 -9.69 -4.14
N THR A 190 -13.49 -8.38 -3.96
CA THR A 190 -14.49 -7.57 -4.67
C THR A 190 -13.86 -6.25 -5.10
N TYR A 191 -14.54 -5.52 -5.99
CA TYR A 191 -14.11 -4.16 -6.37
C TYR A 191 -14.07 -3.22 -5.17
N GLU A 192 -15.07 -3.29 -4.28
CA GLU A 192 -15.15 -2.46 -3.07
C GLU A 192 -13.98 -2.74 -2.12
N GLU A 193 -13.56 -4.00 -1.96
CA GLU A 193 -12.38 -4.32 -1.15
C GLU A 193 -11.09 -3.80 -1.77
N ALA A 194 -10.93 -3.95 -3.09
CA ALA A 194 -9.76 -3.46 -3.81
C ALA A 194 -9.69 -1.92 -3.71
N ILE A 195 -10.79 -1.23 -3.98
CA ILE A 195 -10.89 0.23 -3.89
C ILE A 195 -10.58 0.70 -2.46
N LEU A 196 -11.17 0.07 -1.43
CA LEU A 196 -10.89 0.43 -0.05
C LEU A 196 -9.41 0.26 0.30
N GLN A 197 -8.79 -0.85 -0.14
CA GLN A 197 -7.37 -1.09 0.07
C GLN A 197 -6.50 -0.02 -0.63
N GLY A 198 -6.82 0.34 -1.88
CA GLY A 198 -6.11 1.39 -2.61
C GLY A 198 -6.25 2.77 -1.96
N VAL A 199 -7.45 3.13 -1.47
CA VAL A 199 -7.65 4.39 -0.72
C VAL A 199 -6.84 4.39 0.58
N CYS A 200 -6.85 3.29 1.32
CA CYS A 200 -6.05 3.18 2.56
C CYS A 200 -4.55 3.34 2.27
N GLU A 201 -4.04 2.74 1.19
CA GLU A 201 -2.64 2.89 0.80
C GLU A 201 -2.29 4.34 0.42
N ILE A 202 -3.15 5.04 -0.32
CA ILE A 202 -2.95 6.45 -0.66
C ILE A 202 -2.89 7.31 0.61
N ILE A 203 -3.80 7.09 1.57
CA ILE A 203 -3.81 7.80 2.85
C ILE A 203 -2.54 7.48 3.64
N GLU A 204 -2.16 6.20 3.74
CA GLU A 204 -0.93 5.76 4.42
C GLU A 204 0.29 6.49 3.87
N ARG A 205 0.44 6.52 2.54
CA ARG A 205 1.58 7.17 1.88
C ARG A 205 1.57 8.68 2.05
N HIS A 206 0.39 9.30 2.01
CA HIS A 206 0.23 10.73 2.25
C HIS A 206 0.69 11.10 3.67
N VAL A 207 0.13 10.46 4.71
CA VAL A 207 0.47 10.81 6.09
C VAL A 207 1.93 10.49 6.42
N CYS A 208 2.46 9.37 5.91
CA CYS A 208 3.87 9.03 6.03
C CYS A 208 4.79 10.09 5.40
N ALA A 209 4.45 10.58 4.20
CA ALA A 209 5.22 11.61 3.53
C ALA A 209 5.21 12.93 4.30
N VAL A 210 4.04 13.38 4.79
CA VAL A 210 3.90 14.60 5.59
C VAL A 210 4.69 14.50 6.89
N ILE A 211 4.45 13.45 7.68
CA ILE A 211 5.07 13.25 9.00
C ILE A 211 6.58 13.16 8.89
N SER A 212 7.11 12.37 7.95
CA SER A 212 8.56 12.18 7.83
C SER A 212 9.27 13.41 7.27
N ARG A 213 8.68 14.10 6.28
CA ARG A 213 9.24 15.32 5.68
C ARG A 213 9.29 16.47 6.68
N GLU A 214 8.23 16.66 7.44
CA GLU A 214 8.09 17.77 8.40
C GLU A 214 8.57 17.39 9.81
N ARG A 215 8.98 16.13 10.01
CA ARG A 215 9.37 15.55 11.30
C ARG A 215 8.34 15.83 12.39
N LEU A 216 7.05 15.65 12.05
CA LEU A 216 5.94 15.93 12.96
C LEU A 216 5.96 14.97 14.13
N LYS A 217 5.92 15.52 15.34
CA LYS A 217 5.70 14.73 16.55
C LYS A 217 4.24 14.33 16.65
N THR A 218 3.96 13.07 16.42
CA THR A 218 2.63 12.49 16.57
C THR A 218 2.46 11.80 17.93
N PRO A 219 1.21 11.63 18.42
CA PRO A 219 0.97 10.94 19.67
C PRO A 219 1.52 9.51 19.64
N GLY A 220 2.24 9.12 20.69
CA GLY A 220 2.59 7.71 20.89
C GLY A 220 1.35 6.91 21.30
N ILE A 221 1.31 5.64 20.95
CA ILE A 221 0.26 4.71 21.38
C ILE A 221 0.81 3.89 22.55
N ASP A 222 0.08 3.87 23.66
CA ASP A 222 0.39 3.02 24.81
C ASP A 222 0.23 1.55 24.42
N LEU A 223 1.33 0.79 24.40
CA LEU A 223 1.33 -0.62 24.02
C LEU A 223 0.50 -1.48 24.99
N ASP A 224 0.34 -1.07 26.24
CA ASP A 224 -0.47 -1.78 27.23
C ASP A 224 -1.98 -1.58 26.99
N SER A 225 -2.36 -0.55 26.24
CA SER A 225 -3.74 -0.31 25.81
C SER A 225 -4.19 -1.20 24.65
N VAL A 226 -3.25 -1.86 23.95
CA VAL A 226 -3.53 -2.75 22.81
C VAL A 226 -4.01 -4.10 23.33
N THR A 227 -5.33 -4.30 23.41
CA THR A 227 -5.93 -5.51 24.00
C THR A 227 -6.42 -6.56 23.01
N ASP A 228 -6.50 -6.24 21.71
CA ASP A 228 -6.91 -7.23 20.71
C ASP A 228 -5.94 -8.43 20.70
N PRO A 229 -6.44 -9.67 20.74
CA PRO A 229 -5.58 -10.85 20.89
C PRO A 229 -4.54 -11.01 19.77
N VAL A 230 -4.85 -10.59 18.55
CA VAL A 230 -3.92 -10.71 17.41
C VAL A 230 -2.84 -9.64 17.53
N ALA A 231 -3.24 -8.37 17.71
CA ALA A 231 -2.31 -7.26 17.85
C ALA A 231 -1.37 -7.46 19.05
N ARG A 232 -1.93 -7.84 20.21
CA ARG A 232 -1.18 -8.15 21.43
C ARG A 232 -0.23 -9.33 21.23
N GLY A 233 -0.70 -10.39 20.59
CA GLY A 233 0.12 -11.56 20.27
C GLY A 233 1.30 -11.24 19.35
N LEU A 234 1.16 -10.29 18.43
CA LEU A 234 2.26 -9.79 17.60
C LEU A 234 3.26 -8.98 18.43
N LEU A 235 2.79 -8.02 19.25
CA LEU A 235 3.67 -7.24 20.14
C LEU A 235 4.47 -8.13 21.10
N ASP A 236 3.83 -9.16 21.66
CA ASP A 236 4.49 -10.12 22.55
C ASP A 236 5.62 -10.88 21.86
N LYS A 237 5.51 -11.13 20.54
CA LYS A 237 6.56 -11.79 19.76
C LYS A 237 7.80 -10.90 19.62
N PHE A 238 7.62 -9.62 19.30
CA PHE A 238 8.72 -8.65 19.29
C PHE A 238 9.39 -8.54 20.67
N GLN A 239 8.59 -8.37 21.72
CA GLN A 239 9.08 -8.22 23.09
C GLN A 239 9.87 -9.45 23.57
N LYS A 240 9.42 -10.68 23.25
CA LYS A 240 10.13 -11.93 23.60
C LYS A 240 11.50 -12.03 22.94
N CYS A 241 11.69 -11.40 21.78
CA CYS A 241 12.96 -11.33 21.08
C CYS A 241 13.85 -10.16 21.56
N GLY A 242 13.40 -9.35 22.52
CA GLY A 242 14.10 -8.15 22.96
C GLY A 242 14.05 -7.01 21.94
N ILE A 243 13.10 -7.04 21.00
CA ILE A 243 12.95 -6.01 19.97
C ILE A 243 12.08 -4.89 20.51
N GLU A 244 12.60 -3.68 20.44
CA GLU A 244 11.92 -2.46 20.87
C GLU A 244 10.94 -2.03 19.78
N VAL A 245 9.71 -1.68 20.16
CA VAL A 245 8.64 -1.26 19.24
C VAL A 245 8.02 0.05 19.72
N TYR A 246 7.87 0.99 18.81
CA TYR A 246 7.17 2.25 19.01
C TYR A 246 5.99 2.29 18.04
N LEU A 247 4.80 2.57 18.57
CA LEU A 247 3.59 2.79 17.79
C LEU A 247 3.14 4.24 17.97
N ASN A 248 2.74 4.89 16.88
CA ASN A 248 2.28 6.27 16.89
C ASN A 248 1.02 6.44 16.03
N ASP A 249 0.14 7.34 16.44
CA ASP A 249 -1.04 7.72 15.66
C ASP A 249 -0.65 8.67 14.51
N PHE A 250 -0.67 8.13 13.30
CA PHE A 250 -0.32 8.84 12.07
C PHE A 250 -1.57 9.32 11.32
N SER A 251 -2.76 9.25 11.92
CA SER A 251 -4.02 9.49 11.22
C SER A 251 -4.18 10.90 10.62
N LEU A 252 -3.53 11.92 11.20
CA LEU A 252 -3.58 13.34 10.78
C LEU A 252 -4.99 13.85 10.41
N ASP A 253 -6.00 13.47 11.20
CA ASP A 253 -7.41 13.85 10.98
C ASP A 253 -7.98 13.45 9.60
N THR A 254 -7.38 12.48 8.90
CA THR A 254 -7.87 11.97 7.61
C THR A 254 -9.19 11.19 7.73
N GLY A 255 -9.62 10.87 8.95
CA GLY A 255 -10.80 10.06 9.24
C GLY A 255 -10.60 8.56 9.08
N ILE A 256 -9.41 8.11 8.67
CA ILE A 256 -9.03 6.69 8.59
C ILE A 256 -7.80 6.47 9.49
N PRO A 257 -7.85 5.51 10.44
CA PRO A 257 -6.70 5.20 11.26
C PRO A 257 -5.46 4.79 10.46
N THR A 258 -4.35 5.48 10.73
CA THR A 258 -3.00 5.08 10.30
C THR A 258 -2.13 4.95 11.53
N VAL A 259 -1.45 3.81 11.67
CA VAL A 259 -0.51 3.56 12.76
C VAL A 259 0.89 3.49 12.19
N GLY A 260 1.75 4.42 12.60
CA GLY A 260 3.19 4.33 12.36
C GLY A 260 3.81 3.31 13.33
N ALA A 261 4.71 2.48 12.83
CA ALA A 261 5.46 1.51 13.61
C ALA A 261 6.96 1.62 13.33
N LEU A 262 7.74 1.86 14.38
CA LEU A 262 9.19 1.80 14.34
C LEU A 262 9.66 0.67 15.25
N ALA A 263 10.52 -0.21 14.75
CA ALA A 263 11.07 -1.31 15.52
C ALA A 263 12.55 -1.51 15.24
N TRP A 264 13.31 -1.91 16.26
CA TRP A 264 14.73 -2.19 16.14
C TRP A 264 15.19 -3.17 17.22
N ASP A 265 16.25 -3.91 16.93
CA ASP A 265 16.81 -4.90 17.83
C ASP A 265 18.13 -4.38 18.43
N PRO A 266 18.18 -4.00 19.72
CA PRO A 266 19.38 -3.49 20.36
C PRO A 266 20.54 -4.48 20.40
N SER A 267 20.28 -5.78 20.22
CA SER A 267 21.31 -6.82 20.29
C SER A 267 22.02 -7.08 18.97
N THR A 268 21.40 -6.70 17.84
CA THR A 268 21.92 -6.94 16.49
C THR A 268 22.12 -5.66 15.69
N PHE A 269 21.56 -4.53 16.12
CA PHE A 269 21.74 -3.24 15.47
C PHE A 269 23.07 -2.58 15.88
N PRO A 270 23.84 -1.99 14.93
CA PRO A 270 23.54 -1.85 13.50
C PRO A 270 24.18 -2.95 12.61
N GLU A 271 24.89 -3.93 13.17
CA GLU A 271 25.71 -4.85 12.37
C GLU A 271 24.90 -5.89 11.58
N GLU A 272 23.88 -6.50 12.20
CA GLU A 272 23.12 -7.63 11.66
C GLU A 272 21.63 -7.28 11.38
N SER A 273 21.18 -6.10 11.81
CA SER A 273 19.83 -5.59 11.59
C SER A 273 19.76 -4.06 11.41
N GLU A 274 18.60 -3.58 10.94
CA GLU A 274 18.30 -2.16 10.72
C GLU A 274 17.13 -1.67 11.58
N ILE A 275 17.01 -0.35 11.75
CA ILE A 275 15.78 0.26 12.25
C ILE A 275 14.72 0.14 11.16
N THR A 276 13.67 -0.62 11.45
CA THR A 276 12.53 -0.78 10.54
C THR A 276 11.47 0.26 10.88
N TYR A 277 11.06 1.04 9.89
CA TYR A 277 10.06 2.09 10.07
C TYR A 277 9.03 2.03 8.94
N THR A 278 7.78 1.78 9.30
CA THR A 278 6.65 1.63 8.36
C THR A 278 5.34 2.10 9.00
N ALA A 279 4.22 1.95 8.29
CA ALA A 279 2.88 2.24 8.81
C ALA A 279 1.87 1.20 8.33
N GLY A 280 0.69 1.20 8.94
CA GLY A 280 -0.46 0.43 8.50
C GLY A 280 -1.71 1.29 8.55
N THR A 281 -2.48 1.33 7.46
CA THR A 281 -3.76 2.07 7.38
C THR A 281 -4.93 1.16 7.07
N THR A 282 -5.98 1.26 7.89
CA THR A 282 -7.31 0.63 7.67
C THR A 282 -8.39 1.40 8.41
N PRO A 283 -9.68 1.23 8.05
CA PRO A 283 -10.79 1.84 8.79
C PRO A 283 -10.92 1.41 10.27
N ASP A 284 -10.24 0.32 10.68
CA ASP A 284 -10.19 -0.14 12.06
C ASP A 284 -8.78 0.09 12.65
N PRO A 285 -8.65 0.75 13.83
CA PRO A 285 -7.35 1.09 14.42
C PRO A 285 -6.56 -0.15 14.87
N THR A 286 -7.24 -1.19 15.33
CA THR A 286 -6.59 -2.46 15.70
C THR A 286 -6.03 -3.16 14.47
N LYS A 287 -6.77 -3.20 13.37
CA LYS A 287 -6.28 -3.79 12.11
C LYS A 287 -5.14 -2.96 11.51
N ALA A 288 -5.10 -1.66 11.75
CA ALA A 288 -4.00 -0.79 11.39
C ALA A 288 -2.71 -1.17 12.16
N VAL A 289 -2.80 -1.41 13.48
CA VAL A 289 -1.69 -1.95 14.30
C VAL A 289 -1.20 -3.29 13.75
N ILE A 290 -2.12 -4.23 13.48
CA ILE A 290 -1.76 -5.57 12.97
C ILE A 290 -1.02 -5.45 11.63
N ARG A 291 -1.50 -4.60 10.72
CA ARG A 291 -0.81 -4.35 9.44
C ARG A 291 0.58 -3.76 9.65
N ALA A 292 0.71 -2.73 10.48
CA ALA A 292 2.00 -2.09 10.73
C ALA A 292 3.02 -3.10 11.29
N LEU A 293 2.63 -3.90 12.28
CA LEU A 293 3.50 -4.92 12.89
C LEU A 293 3.87 -6.06 11.93
N THR A 294 2.93 -6.53 11.11
CA THR A 294 3.22 -7.57 10.11
C THR A 294 4.08 -7.05 8.96
N GLU A 295 4.00 -5.75 8.65
CA GLU A 295 4.89 -5.09 7.71
C GLU A 295 6.30 -4.89 8.27
N VAL A 296 6.44 -4.55 9.56
CA VAL A 296 7.74 -4.54 10.23
C VAL A 296 8.42 -5.90 10.08
N ALA A 297 7.71 -7.00 10.36
CA ALA A 297 8.26 -8.35 10.23
C ALA A 297 8.67 -8.68 8.77
N GLN A 298 7.87 -8.24 7.79
CA GLN A 298 8.18 -8.41 6.37
C GLN A 298 9.47 -7.69 5.97
N LEU A 299 9.70 -6.48 6.48
CA LEU A 299 10.83 -5.63 6.10
C LEU A 299 12.14 -5.99 6.82
N ALA A 300 12.04 -6.36 8.10
CA ALA A 300 13.20 -6.51 8.98
C ALA A 300 14.00 -7.81 8.80
N GLY A 301 13.45 -8.81 8.08
CA GLY A 301 14.08 -10.12 7.94
C GLY A 301 14.43 -10.76 9.29
N ASP A 302 13.47 -10.72 10.23
CA ASP A 302 13.63 -11.18 11.62
C ASP A 302 14.77 -10.51 12.42
N PHE A 303 15.26 -9.35 11.99
CA PHE A 303 16.33 -8.57 12.65
C PHE A 303 17.64 -9.34 12.88
N HIS A 304 18.00 -10.28 11.99
CA HIS A 304 19.30 -11.00 12.07
C HIS A 304 19.79 -11.59 10.74
N THR A 305 19.17 -11.24 9.61
CA THR A 305 19.51 -11.82 8.30
C THR A 305 20.26 -10.84 7.40
N SER A 306 20.57 -9.63 7.88
CA SER A 306 21.03 -8.48 7.09
C SER A 306 20.13 -8.17 5.88
N ALA A 307 18.94 -8.76 5.80
CA ALA A 307 18.01 -8.57 4.71
C ALA A 307 17.30 -7.23 4.91
N ASN A 308 17.59 -6.29 4.02
CA ASN A 308 17.06 -4.93 4.08
C ASN A 308 16.12 -4.71 2.89
N TYR A 309 14.81 -4.93 3.08
CA TYR A 309 13.83 -4.66 2.04
C TYR A 309 13.43 -3.19 2.03
N VAL A 310 13.26 -2.58 0.86
CA VAL A 310 12.89 -1.15 0.72
C VAL A 310 11.46 -1.09 0.18
N ALA A 311 10.47 -0.86 1.06
CA ALA A 311 9.07 -0.74 0.62
C ALA A 311 8.15 0.10 1.54
N SER A 312 8.63 0.70 2.62
CA SER A 312 7.74 1.27 3.65
C SER A 312 7.23 2.70 3.40
N GLY A 313 7.63 3.35 2.30
CA GLY A 313 7.29 4.77 2.02
C GLY A 313 7.79 5.76 3.09
N LEU A 314 8.56 5.28 4.07
CA LEU A 314 9.17 6.01 5.17
C LEU A 314 10.70 5.86 5.08
N PRO A 315 11.46 6.82 5.62
CA PRO A 315 12.92 6.76 5.60
C PRO A 315 13.44 5.56 6.38
N LYS A 316 14.68 5.14 6.10
CA LYS A 316 15.42 4.16 6.90
C LYS A 316 16.39 4.91 7.82
N PRO A 317 16.04 5.12 9.11
CA PRO A 317 16.91 5.85 10.01
C PRO A 317 18.20 5.07 10.27
N LEU A 318 19.34 5.75 10.27
CA LEU A 318 20.63 5.16 10.63
C LEU A 318 20.91 5.22 12.13
N SER A 319 20.05 5.92 12.88
CA SER A 319 20.12 6.10 14.31
C SER A 319 18.73 6.45 14.86
N LEU A 320 18.52 6.30 16.16
CA LEU A 320 17.26 6.68 16.78
C LEU A 320 17.05 8.20 16.77
N GLU A 321 18.13 8.99 16.80
CA GLU A 321 18.09 10.45 16.72
C GLU A 321 17.44 10.95 15.41
N GLU A 322 17.65 10.23 14.31
CA GLU A 322 16.99 10.55 13.04
C GLU A 322 15.47 10.38 13.09
N ALA A 323 14.97 9.53 14.00
CA ALA A 323 13.55 9.24 14.23
C ALA A 323 13.04 9.75 15.59
N ASP A 324 13.72 10.72 16.22
CA ASP A 324 13.35 11.26 17.55
C ASP A 324 11.90 11.78 17.61
N TYR A 325 11.34 12.23 16.49
CA TYR A 325 9.94 12.68 16.41
C TYR A 325 8.91 11.54 16.56
N VAL A 326 9.35 10.29 16.39
CA VAL A 326 8.55 9.07 16.58
C VAL A 326 8.82 8.48 17.96
N VAL A 327 10.09 8.30 18.33
CA VAL A 327 10.48 7.59 19.57
C VAL A 327 10.36 8.43 20.85
N LYS A 328 10.24 9.76 20.73
CA LYS A 328 10.02 10.69 21.85
C LYS A 328 8.77 11.55 21.60
N PRO A 329 7.56 10.94 21.59
CA PRO A 329 6.32 11.67 21.39
C PRO A 329 6.06 12.63 22.56
N ASP A 330 5.41 13.76 22.29
CA ASP A 330 5.09 14.75 23.34
C ASP A 330 3.93 14.30 24.26
N ARG A 331 3.11 13.37 23.78
CA ARG A 331 2.01 12.75 24.52
C ARG A 331 1.79 11.31 24.08
N THR A 332 1.19 10.53 24.97
CA THR A 332 0.75 9.16 24.69
C THR A 332 -0.77 9.07 24.78
N ILE A 333 -1.38 8.28 23.90
CA ILE A 333 -2.82 7.99 23.87
C ILE A 333 -3.06 6.48 24.00
N VAL A 334 -4.28 6.11 24.36
CA VAL A 334 -4.76 4.74 24.24
C VAL A 334 -5.21 4.48 22.79
N LEU A 335 -5.09 3.22 22.33
CA LEU A 335 -5.52 2.82 20.99
C LEU A 335 -7.03 2.99 20.76
#